data_AF-A0AAU8SAG4-F1
#
_entry.id   AF-A0AAU8SAG4-F1
#
_cell.length_a   1.000
_cell.length_b   1.000
_cell.length_c   1.000
_cell.angle_alpha   90.00
_cell.angle_beta   90.00
_cell.angle_gamma   90.00
#
_symmetry.space_group_name_H-M   'P 1'
#
loop_
_entity.id
_entity.type
_entity.pdbx_description
1 polymer ?
#
loop_
_entity_poly.entity_id
_entity_poly.type
_entity_poly.pdbx_seq_one_letter_code
_entity_poly.pdbx_strand_id
1 'polypeptide(L)' 'MSRKFICQKCEKETDADLDHDEVLDSQVFYCQQCGAKHVAVMESRAPGGPVEMQFRLVED' A
#
# COMPACT_ATOMS: atom_id res chain seq x y z
N MET A 1 -14.18 0.89 -4.05
CA MET A 1 -14.37 2.12 -3.24
C MET A 1 -12.97 2.62 -3.02
N SER A 2 -12.62 3.74 -3.64
CA SER A 2 -11.28 4.30 -3.53
C SER A 2 -11.00 4.71 -2.08
N ARG A 3 -9.78 4.47 -1.64
CA ARG A 3 -9.26 4.91 -0.34
C ARG A 3 -8.18 5.95 -0.56
N LYS A 4 -8.01 6.83 0.42
CA LYS A 4 -6.94 7.82 0.42
C LYS A 4 -5.66 7.20 0.97
N PHE A 5 -4.59 7.33 0.22
CA PHE A 5 -3.25 6.89 0.60
C PHE A 5 -2.26 8.05 0.44
N ILE A 6 -1.19 8.00 1.22
CA ILE A 6 -0.04 8.88 1.02
C ILE A 6 1.01 8.09 0.24
N CYS A 7 1.42 8.60 -0.92
CA CYS A 7 2.46 7.98 -1.71
C CYS A 7 3.82 8.21 -1.05
N GLN A 8 4.52 7.14 -0.68
CA GLN A 8 5.89 7.25 -0.13
C GLN A 8 6.94 7.74 -1.14
N LYS A 9 6.64 7.74 -2.44
CA LYS A 9 7.57 8.21 -3.49
C LYS A 9 7.48 9.72 -3.74
N CYS A 10 6.27 10.25 -3.87
CA CYS A 10 6.05 11.67 -4.19
C CYS A 10 5.45 12.48 -3.04
N GLU A 11 5.22 11.85 -1.89
CA GLU A 11 4.68 12.44 -0.66
C GLU A 11 3.32 13.14 -0.82
N LYS A 12 2.61 12.85 -1.92
CA LYS A 12 1.28 13.38 -2.20
C LYS A 12 0.19 12.39 -1.80
N GLU A 13 -0.94 12.94 -1.39
CA GLU A 13 -2.18 12.18 -1.24
C GLU A 13 -2.68 11.72 -2.61
N THR A 14 -3.15 10.47 -2.66
CA THR A 14 -3.77 9.86 -3.83
C THR A 14 -5.00 9.08 -3.40
N ASP A 15 -6.08 9.23 -4.13
CA ASP A 15 -7.21 8.31 -4.08
C ASP A 15 -6.90 7.13 -5.00
N ALA A 16 -6.87 5.92 -4.44
CA ALA A 16 -6.61 4.70 -5.19
C ALA A 16 -7.49 3.55 -4.68
N ASP A 17 -7.89 2.65 -5.57
CA ASP A 17 -8.46 1.37 -5.18
C ASP A 17 -7.33 0.38 -4.86
N LEU A 18 -7.63 -0.55 -3.95
CA LEU A 18 -6.74 -1.66 -3.63
C LEU A 18 -7.01 -2.80 -4.61
N ASP A 19 -5.95 -3.27 -5.23
CA ASP A 19 -5.96 -4.43 -6.12
C ASP A 19 -5.22 -5.61 -5.44
N HIS A 20 -5.44 -6.84 -5.87
CA HIS A 20 -4.73 -8.00 -5.33
C HIS A 20 -3.66 -8.44 -6.31
N ASP A 21 -2.40 -8.34 -5.91
CA ASP A 21 -1.29 -8.80 -6.72
C ASP A 21 -1.09 -10.31 -6.50
N GLU A 22 -1.44 -11.11 -7.51
CA GLU A 22 -1.32 -12.58 -7.46
C GLU A 22 0.13 -13.07 -7.34
N VAL A 23 1.11 -12.28 -7.78
CA VAL A 23 2.53 -12.66 -7.73
C VAL A 23 3.08 -12.50 -6.31
N LEU A 24 2.66 -11.44 -5.62
CA LEU A 24 3.07 -11.14 -4.24
C LEU A 24 2.09 -11.66 -3.18
N ASP A 25 0.96 -12.23 -3.62
CA ASP A 25 -0.19 -12.62 -2.80
C ASP A 25 -0.58 -11.54 -1.78
N SER A 26 -0.58 -10.28 -2.23
CA SER A 26 -0.71 -9.11 -1.35
C SER A 26 -1.54 -8.02 -2.02
N GLN A 27 -2.26 -7.24 -1.21
CA GLN A 27 -2.96 -6.06 -1.71
C GLN A 27 -1.96 -5.00 -2.17
N VAL A 28 -2.23 -4.34 -3.28
CA VAL A 28 -1.41 -3.26 -3.82
C VAL A 28 -2.28 -2.06 -4.15
N PHE A 29 -1.69 -0.88 -4.18
CA PHE A 29 -2.30 0.28 -4.83
C PHE A 29 -1.29 0.98 -5.72
N TYR A 30 -1.80 1.75 -6.68
CA TYR A 30 -0.99 2.57 -7.57
C TYR A 30 -1.26 4.05 -7.32
N CYS A 31 -0.21 4.83 -7.13
CA CYS A 31 -0.34 6.26 -6.98
C CYS A 31 -0.76 6.92 -8.30
N GLN A 32 -1.92 7.60 -8.30
CA GLN A 32 -2.45 8.28 -9.49
C GLN A 32 -1.62 9.51 -9.91
N GLN A 33 -0.72 9.99 -9.03
CA GLN A 33 0.11 11.18 -9.29
C GLN A 33 1.44 10.83 -9.96
N CYS A 34 2.10 9.74 -9.56
CA CYS A 34 3.43 9.37 -10.04
C CYS A 34 3.54 7.95 -10.61
N GLY A 35 2.46 7.17 -10.57
CA GLY A 35 2.43 5.78 -11.06
C GLY A 35 3.16 4.77 -10.18
N ALA A 36 3.66 5.18 -9.00
CA ALA A 36 4.34 4.28 -8.08
C ALA A 36 3.43 3.16 -7.58
N LYS A 37 3.97 1.93 -7.51
CA LYS A 37 3.31 0.76 -6.95
C LYS A 37 3.64 0.64 -5.46
N HIS A 38 2.61 0.44 -4.65
CA HIS A 38 2.74 0.22 -3.21
C HIS A 38 2.13 -1.13 -2.86
N VAL A 39 2.86 -1.95 -2.11
CA VAL A 39 2.39 -3.27 -1.66
C VAL A 39 2.08 -3.25 -0.18
N ALA A 40 0.95 -3.85 0.19
CA ALA A 40 0.54 -4.03 1.56
C ALA A 40 1.50 -4.96 2.28
N VAL A 41 1.93 -4.54 3.46
CA VAL A 41 2.69 -5.35 4.41
C VAL A 41 1.89 -5.41 5.71
N MET A 42 1.60 -6.63 6.14
CA MET A 42 0.99 -6.86 7.45
C MET A 42 2.08 -6.79 8.50
N GLU A 43 2.19 -5.66 9.20
CA GLU A 43 3.08 -5.56 10.35
C GLU A 43 2.30 -5.84 11.63
N SER A 44 2.72 -6.91 12.32
CA SER A 44 2.27 -7.21 13.67
C SER A 44 3.12 -6.40 14.64
N ARG A 45 2.56 -5.33 15.24
CA ARG A 45 3.31 -4.51 16.22
C ARG A 45 3.76 -5.29 17.47
N ALA A 46 3.11 -6.41 17.79
CA ALA A 46 3.49 -7.34 18.86
C ALA A 46 2.78 -8.69 18.68
N PRO A 47 3.27 -9.79 19.28
CA PRO A 47 2.51 -11.04 19.39
C PRO A 47 1.17 -10.75 20.10
N GLY A 48 0.05 -10.85 19.38
CA GLY A 48 -1.29 -10.59 19.91
C GLY A 48 -1.78 -9.13 19.85
N GLY A 49 -1.02 -8.22 19.23
CA GLY A 49 -1.46 -6.83 19.01
C GLY A 49 -2.41 -6.67 17.81
N PRO A 50 -3.07 -5.50 17.67
CA PRO A 50 -3.84 -5.19 16.46
C PRO A 50 -2.92 -5.20 15.24
N VAL A 51 -3.33 -5.90 14.19
CA VAL A 51 -2.64 -5.90 12.90
C VAL A 51 -2.96 -4.59 12.21
N GLU A 52 -1.93 -3.79 11.92
CA GLU A 52 -2.08 -2.61 11.07
C GLU A 52 -1.59 -2.95 9.66
N MET A 53 -2.44 -2.63 8.68
CA MET A 53 -2.08 -2.76 7.28
C MET A 53 -1.28 -1.53 6.87
N GLN A 54 0.02 -1.72 6.67
CA GLN A 54 0.90 -0.70 6.12
C GLN A 54 1.16 -0.96 4.64
N PHE A 55 1.63 0.05 3.93
CA PHE A 55 2.01 -0.07 2.52
C PHE A 55 3.44 0.38 2.35
N ARG A 56 4.25 -0.39 1.62
CA ARG A 56 5.62 -0.03 1.27
C ARG A 56 5.71 0.26 -0.23
N LEU A 57 6.55 1.22 -0.60
CA LEU A 57 6.92 1.45 -1.99
C LEU A 57 7.61 0.19 -2.55
N VAL A 58 7.18 -0.25 -3.73
CA VAL A 58 7.94 -1.22 -4.54
C VAL A 58 8.93 -0.40 -5.37
N GLU A 59 10.19 -0.38 -4.95
CA GLU A 59 11.29 0.13 -5.76
C GLU A 59 11.70 -0.97 -6.74
N ASP A 60 11.73 -0.63 -8.03
CA ASP A 60 12.30 -1.47 -9.10
C ASP A 60 13.81 -1.17 -9.23
#